data_AF-A0A430QQP7-F1
#
_entry.id   AF-A0A430QQP7-F1
#
_cell.length_a   1.000
_cell.length_b   1.000
_cell.length_c   1.000
_cell.angle_alpha   90.00
_cell.angle_beta   90.00
_cell.angle_gamma   90.00
#
_symmetry.space_group_name_H-M   'P 1'
#
loop_
_entity.id
_entity.type
_entity.pdbx_description
1 polymer ?
#
loop_
_entity_poly.entity_id
_entity_poly.type
_entity_poly.pdbx_seq_one_letter_code
_entity_poly.pdbx_strand_id
1 'polypeptide(L)' 'METVKSTHGIVYILIDTSTSMLSCIKFVKEKLLQLIYEQLKFKNRLNFISFNSNVNAWHNHLQSTTECNLKVGFI' A
#
# COMPACT_ATOMS: atom_id res chain seq x y z
N MET A 1 -18.65 20.74 12.01
CA MET A 1 -18.32 19.61 11.12
C MET A 1 -16.95 19.90 10.54
N GLU A 2 -15.90 19.32 11.11
CA GLU A 2 -14.55 19.45 10.55
C GLU A 2 -14.48 18.65 9.25
N THR A 3 -14.26 19.35 8.15
CA THR A 3 -13.93 18.74 6.88
C THR A 3 -12.56 18.09 7.04
N VAL A 4 -12.53 16.76 7.13
CA VAL A 4 -11.28 15.98 7.04
C VAL A 4 -10.60 16.42 5.76
N LYS A 5 -9.46 17.12 5.88
CA LYS A 5 -8.67 17.58 4.74
C LYS A 5 -8.29 16.36 3.91
N SER A 6 -8.94 16.20 2.76
CA SER A 6 -8.49 15.27 1.73
C SER A 6 -7.11 15.73 1.28
N THR A 7 -6.05 15.07 1.76
CA THR A 7 -4.71 15.36 1.28
C THR A 7 -4.55 14.78 -0.10
N HIS A 8 -4.60 15.65 -1.13
CA HIS A 8 -4.31 15.35 -2.52
C HIS A 8 -2.92 14.72 -2.66
N GLY A 9 -2.82 13.41 -2.53
CA GLY A 9 -1.56 12.69 -2.58
C GLY A 9 -1.69 11.41 -3.41
N ILE A 10 -0.69 11.19 -4.25
CA ILE A 10 -0.47 9.96 -4.99
C ILE A 10 0.71 9.27 -4.34
N VAL A 11 0.55 8.01 -3.93
CA VAL A 11 1.60 7.28 -3.19
C VAL A 11 1.96 5.99 -3.93
N TYR A 12 3.26 5.77 -4.11
CA TYR A 12 3.81 4.48 -4.49
C TYR A 12 4.65 3.94 -3.35
N ILE A 13 4.48 2.66 -3.04
CA ILE A 13 5.29 1.97 -2.03
C ILE A 13 6.04 0.85 -2.71
N LEU A 14 7.36 0.95 -2.65
CA LEU A 14 8.28 -0.10 -3.09
C LEU A 14 8.65 -0.96 -1.87
N ILE A 15 8.45 -2.27 -2.00
CA ILE A 15 8.62 -3.24 -0.91
C ILE A 15 9.73 -4.21 -1.30
N ASP A 16 10.83 -4.18 -0.56
CA ASP A 16 11.89 -5.18 -0.71
C ASP A 16 11.38 -6.54 -0.21
N THR A 17 11.44 -7.55 -1.08
CA THR A 17 11.08 -8.94 -0.78
C THR A 17 12.24 -9.91 -1.04
N SER A 18 13.47 -9.39 -1.02
CA SER A 18 14.69 -10.19 -1.11
C SER A 18 14.85 -11.13 0.10
N THR A 19 15.76 -12.10 -0.03
CA THR A 19 15.98 -13.14 0.99
C THR A 19 16.37 -12.57 2.35
N SER A 20 17.06 -11.42 2.41
CA SER A 20 17.42 -10.76 3.67
C SER A 20 16.19 -10.30 4.45
N MET A 21 15.05 -10.07 3.78
CA MET A 21 13.81 -9.61 4.39
C MET A 21 12.99 -10.72 5.05
N LEU A 22 13.32 -12.01 4.83
CA LEU A 22 12.51 -13.15 5.28
C LEU A 22 12.21 -13.14 6.80
N SER A 23 13.18 -12.74 7.62
CA SER A 23 13.01 -12.68 9.08
C SER A 23 12.04 -11.59 9.54
N CYS A 24 11.88 -10.52 8.75
CA CYS A 24 11.05 -9.37 9.09
C CYS A 24 9.81 -9.19 8.19
N ILE A 25 9.62 -10.00 7.15
CA ILE A 25 8.56 -9.77 6.16
C ILE A 25 7.16 -9.78 6.76
N LYS A 26 6.94 -10.61 7.79
CA LYS A 26 5.68 -10.64 8.55
C LYS A 26 5.44 -9.31 9.29
N PHE A 27 6.48 -8.80 9.96
CA PHE A 27 6.41 -7.52 10.66
C PHE A 27 6.17 -6.36 9.68
N VAL A 28 6.87 -6.34 8.54
CA VAL A 28 6.67 -5.34 7.49
C VAL A 28 5.24 -5.37 6.97
N LYS A 29 4.68 -6.57 6.73
CA LYS A 29 3.28 -6.73 6.31
C LYS A 29 2.31 -6.14 7.33
N GLU A 30 2.48 -6.43 8.62
CA GLU A 30 1.64 -5.90 9.69
C GLU A 30 1.71 -4.36 9.77
N LYS A 31 2.92 -3.79 9.67
CA LYS A 31 3.10 -2.33 9.67
C LYS A 31 2.58 -1.65 8.41
N LEU A 32 2.66 -2.32 7.26
CA LEU A 32 2.09 -1.80 6.03
C LEU A 32 0.56 -1.74 6.11
N LEU A 33 -0.08 -2.79 6.65
CA LEU A 33 -1.53 -2.77 6.90
C LEU A 33 -1.93 -1.63 7.85
N GLN A 34 -1.19 -1.47 8.95
CA GLN A 34 -1.42 -0.37 9.88
C GLN A 34 -1.31 0.99 9.18
N LEU A 35 -0.25 1.22 8.39
CA LEU A 35 -0.04 2.45 7.63
C LEU A 35 -1.18 2.71 6.62
N ILE A 36 -1.69 1.67 5.97
CA ILE A 36 -2.82 1.79 5.03
C ILE A 36 -4.07 2.28 5.76
N TYR A 37 -4.43 1.63 6.87
CA TYR A 37 -5.65 1.95 7.61
C TYR A 37 -5.60 3.29 8.34
N GLU A 38 -4.43 3.71 8.82
CA GLU A 38 -4.28 4.96 9.56
C GLU A 38 -4.07 6.16 8.64
N GLN A 39 -3.37 6.00 7.51
CA GLN A 39 -2.90 7.13 6.72
C GLN A 39 -3.24 7.03 5.23
N LEU A 40 -2.93 5.90 4.57
CA LEU A 40 -2.98 5.86 3.10
C LEU A 40 -4.39 5.74 2.52
N LYS A 41 -5.36 5.20 3.27
CA LYS A 41 -6.76 5.17 2.85
C LYS A 41 -7.36 6.56 2.61
N PHE A 42 -6.73 7.61 3.15
CA PHE A 42 -7.13 9.01 2.96
C PHE A 42 -6.37 9.74 1.84
N LYS A 43 -5.48 9.05 1.12
CA LYS A 43 -4.81 9.57 -0.09
C LYS A 43 -5.70 9.37 -1.32
N ASN A 44 -5.41 10.02 -2.44
CA ASN A 44 -6.26 9.92 -3.63
C ASN A 44 -6.05 8.62 -4.37
N ARG A 45 -4.77 8.24 -4.54
CA ARG A 45 -4.38 7.05 -5.26
C ARG A 45 -3.17 6.39 -4.63
N LEU A 46 -3.11 5.07 -4.71
CA LEU A 46 -2.00 4.28 -4.20
C LEU A 46 -1.66 3.10 -5.13
N ASN A 47 -0.42 2.64 -5.07
CA ASN A 47 -0.02 1.34 -5.61
C ASN A 47 1.14 0.76 -4.80
N PHE A 48 1.25 -0.57 -4.79
CA PHE A 48 2.36 -1.29 -4.19
C PHE A 48 3.15 -2.02 -5.26
N ILE A 49 4.46 -2.01 -5.13
CA ILE A 49 5.38 -2.74 -5.99
C ILE A 49 6.30 -3.53 -5.07
N SER A 50 6.31 -4.85 -5.20
CA SER A 50 7.31 -5.69 -4.54
C SER A 50 8.44 -6.01 -5.52
N PHE A 51 9.66 -6.08 -5.00
CA PHE A 51 10.83 -6.39 -5.81
C PHE A 51 11.76 -7.38 -5.11
N ASN A 52 12.25 -8.33 -5.89
CA ASN A 52 13.41 -9.17 -5.62
C ASN A 52 14.11 -9.46 -6.95
N SER A 53 14.38 -10.73 -7.30
CA SER A 53 14.76 -11.11 -8.66
C SER A 53 13.73 -10.72 -9.73
N ASN A 54 12.46 -10.58 -9.34
CA ASN A 54 11.36 -10.12 -10.19
C ASN A 54 10.64 -8.92 -9.56
N VAL A 55 9.94 -8.15 -10.39
CA VAL A 55 9.10 -7.02 -9.95
C VAL A 55 7.63 -7.41 -10.10
N ASN A 56 6.85 -7.27 -9.03
CA ASN A 56 5.42 -7.54 -9.05
C ASN A 56 4.66 -6.32 -8.54
N ALA A 57 3.69 -5.82 -9.30
CA ALA A 57 2.82 -4.74 -8.87
C ALA A 57 1.49 -5.30 -8.36
N TRP A 58 0.91 -4.67 -7.33
CA TRP A 58 -0.45 -4.99 -6.88
C TRP A 58 -1.48 -4.73 -7.99
N HIS A 59 -1.31 -3.63 -8.71
CA HIS A 59 -2.01 -3.36 -9.96
C HIS A 59 -1.06 -2.73 -10.98
N ASN A 60 -1.34 -2.89 -12.28
CA ASN A 60 -0.56 -2.30 -13.37
C ASN A 60 -0.50 -0.76 -13.34
N HIS A 61 -1.40 -0.11 -12.59
CA HIS A 61 -1.55 1.34 -12.52
C HIS A 61 -2.02 1.77 -11.13
N LEU A 62 -1.89 3.06 -10.80
CA LEU A 62 -2.40 3.66 -9.57
C LEU A 62 -3.91 3.44 -9.38
N GLN A 63 -4.28 2.89 -8.23
CA GLN A 63 -5.66 2.66 -7.86
C GLN A 63 -6.19 3.78 -6.98
N SER A 64 -7.45 4.19 -7.18
CA SER A 64 -8.13 5.05 -6.20
C SER A 64 -8.30 4.31 -4.89
N THR A 65 -8.20 5.03 -3.77
CA THR A 65 -8.27 4.47 -2.40
C THR A 65 -9.69 4.22 -1.91
N THR A 66 -10.64 4.04 -2.84
CA THR A 66 -12.03 3.72 -2.52
C THR A 66 -12.12 2.40 -1.77
N GLU A 67 -13.12 2.25 -0.90
CA GLU A 67 -13.28 1.03 -0.10
C GLU A 67 -13.32 -0.26 -0.94
N CYS A 68 -13.93 -0.20 -2.13
CA CYS A 68 -13.97 -1.33 -3.05
C CYS A 68 -12.56 -1.75 -3.50
N ASN A 69 -11.72 -0.79 -3.92
CA ASN A 69 -10.37 -1.07 -4.39
C ASN A 69 -9.45 -1.53 -3.27
N LEU A 70 -9.64 -1.00 -2.04
CA LEU A 70 -8.90 -1.46 -0.88
C LEU A 70 -9.33 -2.87 -0.46
N LYS A 71 -10.61 -3.24 -0.50
CA LYS A 71 -11.07 -4.58 -0.07
C LYS A 71 -10.68 -5.70 -1.04
N VAL A 72 -10.64 -5.44 -2.35
CA VAL A 72 -10.37 -6.48 -3.37
C VAL A 72 -8.90 -6.96 -3.37
N GLY A 73 -7.97 -6.19 -2.81
CA GLY A 73 -6.54 -6.50 -2.87
C GLY A 73 -5.90 -7.16 -1.65
N PHE A 74 -6.63 -7.29 -0.54
CA PHE A 74 -6.08 -7.78 0.73
C PHE A 74 -6.77 -9.07 1.24
N ILE A 75 -7.67 -9.67 0.44
CA ILE A 75 -8.31 -10.97 0.71
C ILE A 75 -7.58 -12.06 -0.05
#